data_AF-A0A4Q8US04-F1
#
_entry.id   AF-A0A4Q8US04-F1
#
_cell.length_a   1.000
_cell.length_b   1.000
_cell.length_c   1.000
_cell.angle_alpha   90.00
_cell.angle_beta   90.00
_cell.angle_gamma   90.00
#
_symmetry.space_group_name_H-M   'P 1'
#
loop_
_entity.id
_entity.type
_entity.pdbx_description
1 polymer ?
#
loop_
_entity_poly.entity_id
_entity_poly.type
_entity_poly.pdbx_seq_one_letter_code
_entity_poly.pdbx_strand_id
1 'polypeptide(L)'
;MSAERMFQSVPADPDPWMEESFNPVEIRRFAIESLRWQAQEIIDEVLCGKSPGEELARARLRRCVARHPGEPEQALLEQLMFNRDLPV
;
A
#
# COMPACT_ATOMS: atom_id res chain seq x y z
N MET A 1 30.40 -30.77 40.93
CA MET A 1 29.82 -29.87 39.91
C MET A 1 28.49 -29.40 40.46
N SER A 2 28.30 -28.09 40.67
CA SER A 2 26.95 -27.52 40.93
C SER A 2 26.71 -26.40 39.91
N ALA A 3 25.85 -26.70 38.95
CA ALA A 3 25.43 -25.82 37.86
C ALA A 3 24.30 -24.89 38.32
N GLU A 4 24.50 -24.13 39.40
CA GLU A 4 23.43 -23.33 40.02
C GLU A 4 23.60 -21.81 39.86
N ARG A 5 24.46 -21.34 38.95
CA ARG A 5 24.71 -19.89 38.76
C ARG A 5 24.66 -19.40 37.32
N MET A 6 23.71 -19.86 36.52
CA MET A 6 23.56 -19.38 35.13
C MET A 6 22.13 -19.02 34.73
N PHE A 7 21.30 -18.58 35.69
CA PHE A 7 20.07 -17.86 35.36
C PHE A 7 20.19 -16.44 35.90
N GLN A 8 21.09 -15.66 35.29
CA GLN A 8 20.91 -14.21 35.31
C GLN A 8 19.57 -13.96 34.63
N SER A 9 18.60 -13.53 35.44
CA SER A 9 17.27 -13.13 35.05
C SER A 9 17.34 -12.25 33.81
N VAL A 10 16.59 -12.64 32.77
CA VAL A 10 16.22 -11.74 31.68
C VAL A 10 15.67 -10.45 32.32
N PRO A 11 16.19 -9.27 31.99
CA PRO A 11 15.64 -8.01 32.48
C PRO A 11 14.13 -7.98 32.20
N ALA A 12 13.33 -7.74 33.24
CA ALA A 12 11.87 -7.70 33.13
C ALA A 12 11.35 -6.43 32.44
N ASP A 13 12.22 -5.45 32.21
CA ASP A 13 11.87 -4.24 31.47
C ASP A 13 11.85 -4.58 29.97
N PRO A 14 10.69 -4.49 29.30
CA PRO A 14 10.67 -4.49 27.85
C PRO A 14 11.54 -3.33 27.36
N ASP A 15 12.32 -3.59 26.33
CA ASP A 15 13.18 -2.59 25.70
C ASP A 15 12.33 -1.33 25.39
N PRO A 16 12.69 -0.12 25.86
CA PRO A 16 11.87 1.09 25.66
C PRO A 16 11.56 1.39 24.19
N TRP A 17 12.39 0.86 23.27
CA TRP A 17 12.19 0.94 21.82
C TRP A 17 11.07 0.03 21.28
N MET A 18 10.55 -0.88 22.11
CA MET A 18 9.40 -1.75 21.81
C MET A 18 8.10 -1.26 22.47
N GLU A 19 8.20 -0.28 23.37
CA GLU A 19 7.05 0.41 24.02
C GLU A 19 6.53 1.63 23.23
N GLU A 20 7.15 1.98 22.10
CA GLU A 20 6.45 2.74 21.06
C GLU A 20 5.37 1.82 20.48
N SER A 21 4.30 1.66 21.25
CA SER A 21 3.12 0.89 20.89
C SER A 21 2.61 1.45 19.57
N PHE A 22 2.92 0.76 18.47
CA PHE A 22 2.36 1.10 17.18
C PHE A 22 0.83 1.04 17.32
N ASN A 23 0.21 2.21 17.39
CA ASN A 23 -1.23 2.30 17.56
C ASN A 23 -1.87 1.70 16.30
N PRO A 24 -2.64 0.59 16.39
CA PRO A 24 -3.21 -0.05 15.22
C PRO A 24 -4.10 0.88 14.37
N VAL A 25 -4.68 1.91 14.99
CA VAL A 25 -5.46 2.94 14.30
C VAL A 25 -4.56 3.83 13.45
N GLU A 26 -3.41 4.22 13.98
CA GLU A 26 -2.43 5.06 13.27
C GLU A 26 -1.77 4.30 12.13
N ILE A 27 -1.40 3.03 12.36
CA ILE A 27 -0.90 2.15 11.29
C ILE A 27 -1.93 2.03 10.16
N ARG A 28 -3.20 1.79 10.51
CA ARG A 28 -4.28 1.66 9.52
C ARG A 28 -4.46 2.96 8.73
N ARG A 29 -4.46 4.11 9.41
CA ARG A 29 -4.56 5.42 8.76
C ARG A 29 -3.40 5.64 7.80
N PHE A 30 -2.17 5.42 8.27
CA PHE A 30 -0.96 5.54 7.46
C PHE A 30 -1.01 4.62 6.23
N ALA A 31 -1.44 3.37 6.38
CA ALA A 31 -1.55 2.43 5.28
C ALA A 31 -2.56 2.90 4.22
N ILE A 32 -3.72 3.43 4.63
CA ILE A 32 -4.74 3.96 3.71
C ILE A 32 -4.21 5.20 2.96
N GLU A 33 -3.58 6.13 3.68
CA GLU A 33 -2.99 7.33 3.09
C GLU A 33 -1.86 6.99 2.11
N SER A 34 -0.99 6.06 2.50
CA SER A 34 0.08 5.56 1.64
C SER A 34 -0.46 4.89 0.39
N LEU A 35 -1.51 4.07 0.51
CA LEU A 35 -2.15 3.41 -0.63
C LEU A 35 -2.74 4.44 -1.60
N ARG A 36 -3.43 5.47 -1.08
CA ARG A 36 -3.99 6.56 -1.89
C ARG A 36 -2.91 7.28 -2.68
N TRP A 37 -1.82 7.62 -2.02
CA TRP A 37 -0.71 8.32 -2.64
C TRP A 37 -0.03 7.46 -3.72
N GLN A 38 0.24 6.18 -3.42
CA GLN A 38 0.79 5.24 -4.39
C GLN A 38 -0.14 5.03 -5.59
N ALA A 39 -1.44 4.90 -5.35
CA ALA A 39 -2.40 4.75 -6.43
C ALA A 39 -2.40 5.97 -7.35
N GLN A 40 -2.32 7.18 -6.78
CA GLN A 40 -2.22 8.41 -7.54
C GLN A 40 -0.94 8.46 -8.37
N GLU A 41 0.23 8.13 -7.80
CA GLU A 41 1.50 8.09 -8.54
C GLU A 41 1.45 7.13 -9.72
N ILE A 42 0.92 5.91 -9.52
CA ILE A 42 0.78 4.92 -10.60
C ILE A 42 -0.13 5.46 -11.70
N ILE A 43 -1.25 6.07 -11.33
CA ILE A 43 -2.18 6.68 -12.30
C ILE A 43 -1.47 7.76 -13.11
N ASP A 44 -0.74 8.65 -12.45
CA ASP A 44 -0.06 9.76 -13.10
C ASP A 44 1.03 9.27 -14.05
N GLU A 45 1.82 8.28 -13.65
CA GLU A 45 2.84 7.65 -14.49
C GLU A 45 2.23 7.02 -15.75
N VAL A 46 1.16 6.23 -15.60
CA VAL A 46 0.45 5.61 -16.72
C VAL A 46 -0.16 6.65 -17.65
N LEU A 47 -0.75 7.71 -17.11
CA LEU A 47 -1.37 8.77 -17.91
C LEU A 47 -0.35 9.68 -18.62
N CYS A 48 0.87 9.81 -18.07
CA CYS A 48 2.00 10.49 -18.70
C CYS A 48 2.64 9.69 -19.84
N GLY A 49 2.43 8.37 -19.86
CA GLY A 49 2.91 7.48 -20.92
C GLY A 49 2.49 7.92 -22.33
N LYS A 50 3.39 7.75 -23.31
CA LYS A 50 3.20 8.21 -24.70
C LYS A 50 3.14 7.09 -25.73
N SER A 51 3.23 5.83 -25.30
CA SER A 51 3.16 4.67 -26.21
C SER A 51 1.79 4.66 -26.91
N PRO A 52 1.74 4.62 -28.25
CA PRO A 52 0.47 4.53 -28.99
C PRO A 52 -0.30 3.25 -28.66
N GLY A 53 0.40 2.13 -28.43
CA GLY A 53 -0.22 0.83 -28.12
C GLY A 53 -1.01 0.81 -26.81
N GLU A 54 -0.75 1.76 -25.91
CA GLU A 54 -1.38 1.86 -24.59
C GLU A 54 -2.49 2.93 -24.54
N GLU A 55 -2.79 3.60 -25.65
CA GLU A 55 -3.73 4.73 -25.66
C GLU A 55 -5.14 4.32 -25.22
N LEU A 56 -5.59 3.13 -25.61
CA LEU A 56 -6.86 2.57 -25.17
C LEU A 56 -6.86 2.32 -23.65
N ALA A 57 -5.76 1.81 -23.10
CA ALA A 57 -5.62 1.60 -21.66
C ALA A 57 -5.65 2.94 -20.90
N ARG A 58 -4.95 3.98 -21.38
CA ARG A 58 -5.01 5.33 -20.80
C ARG A 58 -6.40 5.94 -20.89
N ALA A 59 -7.11 5.79 -22.01
CA ALA A 59 -8.47 6.28 -22.17
C ALA A 59 -9.44 5.63 -21.16
N ARG A 60 -9.29 4.32 -20.93
CA ARG A 60 -10.04 3.58 -19.91
C ARG A 60 -9.69 4.06 -18.50
N LEU A 61 -8.41 4.24 -18.20
CA LEU A 61 -7.97 4.73 -16.89
C LEU A 61 -8.55 6.12 -16.58
N ARG A 62 -8.52 7.05 -17.55
CA ARG A 62 -9.18 8.37 -17.39
C ARG A 62 -10.66 8.27 -17.05
N ARG A 63 -11.37 7.29 -17.65
CA ARG A 63 -12.78 7.04 -17.33
C ARG A 63 -12.97 6.46 -15.92
N CYS A 64 -12.06 5.62 -15.45
CA CYS A 64 -12.11 5.11 -14.07
C CYS A 64 -11.87 6.26 -13.08
N VAL A 65 -10.86 7.09 -13.30
CA VAL A 65 -10.57 8.28 -12.47
C VAL A 65 -11.77 9.24 -12.42
N ALA A 66 -12.41 9.50 -13.57
CA ALA A 66 -13.59 10.36 -13.61
C ALA A 66 -14.81 9.79 -12.84
N ARG A 67 -14.89 8.47 -12.65
CA ARG A 67 -15.97 7.82 -11.89
C ARG A 67 -15.71 7.73 -10.39
N HIS A 68 -14.45 7.82 -9.96
CA HIS A 68 -14.02 7.75 -8.56
C HIS A 68 -13.28 9.03 -8.14
N PRO A 69 -13.96 10.20 -8.13
CA PRO A 69 -13.32 11.46 -7.80
C PRO A 69 -12.82 11.48 -6.35
N GLY A 70 -11.51 11.70 -6.17
CA GLY A 70 -10.86 11.71 -4.85
C GLY A 70 -10.52 10.32 -4.29
N GLU A 71 -10.76 9.26 -5.07
CA GLU A 71 -10.52 7.87 -4.68
C GLU A 71 -9.64 7.16 -5.74
N PRO A 72 -8.37 7.57 -5.91
CA PRO A 72 -7.46 7.01 -6.91
C PRO A 72 -7.25 5.50 -6.74
N GLU A 73 -7.30 4.98 -5.50
CA GLU A 73 -7.21 3.57 -5.18
C GLU A 73 -8.35 2.75 -5.78
N GLN A 74 -9.57 3.28 -5.82
CA GLN A 74 -10.73 2.62 -6.43
C GLN A 74 -10.65 2.68 -7.96
N ALA A 75 -10.27 3.84 -8.51
CA ALA A 75 -10.05 4.00 -9.95
C ALA A 75 -8.99 3.02 -10.48
N LEU A 76 -7.88 2.88 -9.76
CA LEU A 76 -6.80 1.97 -10.13
C LEU A 76 -7.22 0.50 -9.99
N LEU A 77 -7.89 0.14 -8.87
CA LEU A 77 -8.40 -1.21 -8.67
C LEU A 77 -9.33 -1.64 -9.81
N GLU A 78 -10.27 -0.77 -10.19
CA GLU A 78 -11.21 -1.08 -11.26
C GLU A 78 -10.51 -1.31 -12.61
N GLN A 79 -9.52 -0.49 -12.96
CA GLN A 79 -8.71 -0.69 -14.16
C GLN A 79 -7.93 -2.01 -14.12
N LEU A 80 -7.34 -2.38 -12.97
CA LEU A 80 -6.60 -3.63 -12.82
C LEU A 80 -7.51 -4.85 -12.94
N MET A 81 -8.73 -4.78 -12.39
CA MET A 81 -9.73 -5.84 -12.55
C MET A 81 -10.12 -6.02 -14.02
N PHE A 82 -10.27 -4.93 -14.76
CA PHE A 82 -10.54 -5.00 -16.20
C PHE A 82 -9.45 -5.76 -16.97
N ASN A 83 -8.18 -5.53 -16.64
CA ASN A 83 -7.06 -6.19 -17.31
C ASN A 83 -6.94 -7.68 -16.94
N ARG A 84 -7.46 -8.09 -15.77
CA ARG A 84 -7.48 -9.49 -15.34
C ARG A 84 -8.47 -10.33 -16.14
N ASP A 85 -9.56 -9.73 -16.61
CA ASP A 85 -10.64 -10.43 -17.31
C ASP A 85 -10.42 -10.50 -18.84
N LEU A 86 -9.34 -9.91 -19.35
CA LEU A 86 -8.92 -10.06 -20.74
C LEU A 86 -8.03 -11.31 -20.90
N PRO A 87 -8.35 -12.24 -21.81
CA PRO A 87 -7.42 -13.34 -22.13
C PRO A 87 -6.14 -12.77 -22.75
N VAL A 88 -5.00 -13.31 -22.33
CA VAL A 88 -3.63 -12.96 -22.79
C VAL A 88 -3.40 -13.40 -24.22
#